data_AF-A0AAF0SXN7-F1
#
_entry.id   AF-A0AAF0SXN7-F1
#
_cell.length_a   1.000
_cell.length_b   1.000
_cell.length_c   1.000
_cell.angle_alpha   90.00
_cell.angle_beta   90.00
_cell.angle_gamma   90.00
#
_symmetry.space_group_name_H-M   'P 1'
#
loop_
_entity.id
_entity.type
_entity.pdbx_description
1 polymer ?
#
loop_
_entity_poly.entity_id
_entity_poly.type
_entity_poly.pdbx_seq_one_letter_code
_entity_poly.pdbx_strand_id
1 'polypeptide(L)'
;MTVRYYWGKPKDIIRWYLRGTLYLSAQSRQSYIEKTGAERGNLPRLLNLLENLDKIFDTVNTDSIAVLCLRYVELLSVAETTKRTGLLAYQITAKTGKVMKKAKEIISKA
;
A
#
# COMPACT_ATOMS: atom_id res chain seq x y z
N MET A 1 0.07 0.43 25.74
CA MET A 1 1.42 0.23 25.16
C MET A 1 1.39 0.66 23.70
N THR A 2 2.13 1.71 23.33
CA THR A 2 2.25 2.16 21.94
C THR A 2 3.18 1.20 21.22
N VAL A 3 2.64 0.35 20.35
CA VAL A 3 3.45 -0.57 19.53
C VAL A 3 4.30 0.28 18.58
N ARG A 4 5.57 0.48 18.92
CA ARG A 4 6.55 1.16 18.06
C ARG A 4 7.10 0.14 17.08
N TYR A 5 6.63 0.21 15.84
CA TYR A 5 7.24 -0.49 14.72
C TYR A 5 8.56 0.23 14.38
N TYR A 6 9.68 -0.50 14.23
CA TYR A 6 11.00 0.00 13.77
C TYR A 6 11.00 0.81 12.45
N TRP A 7 9.86 0.88 11.78
CA TRP A 7 9.70 1.31 10.41
C TRP A 7 9.06 2.72 10.34
N GLY A 8 8.61 3.26 11.48
CA GLY A 8 7.77 4.46 11.54
C GLY A 8 6.28 4.12 11.59
N LYS A 9 5.42 4.91 10.93
CA LYS A 9 3.97 4.69 10.88
C LYS A 9 3.64 3.60 9.86
N PRO A 10 3.17 2.39 10.25
CA PRO A 10 2.97 1.27 9.33
C PRO A 10 2.04 1.58 8.15
N LYS A 11 1.04 2.46 8.37
CA LYS A 11 0.11 2.90 7.34
C LYS A 11 0.84 3.58 6.18
N ASP A 12 1.84 4.41 6.47
CA ASP A 12 2.55 5.19 5.45
C ASP A 12 3.50 4.30 4.63
N ILE A 13 3.99 3.22 5.23
CA ILE A 13 4.91 2.27 4.60
C ILE A 13 4.18 1.35 3.64
N ILE A 14 3.03 0.81 4.07
CA ILE A 14 2.23 -0.04 3.19
C ILE A 14 1.63 0.79 2.04
N ARG A 15 1.31 2.07 2.29
CA ARG A 15 0.96 3.05 1.25
C ARG A 15 2.08 3.20 0.24
N TRP A 16 3.31 3.42 0.70
CA TRP A 16 4.49 3.51 -0.17
C TRP A 16 4.73 2.23 -0.97
N TYR A 17 4.56 1.07 -0.35
CA TYR A 17 4.72 -0.21 -1.04
C TYR A 17 3.70 -0.40 -2.17
N LEU A 18 2.42 -0.12 -1.92
CA LEU A 18 1.40 -0.25 -2.97
C LEU A 18 1.50 0.84 -4.05
N ARG A 19 2.03 2.03 -3.71
CA ARG A 19 2.06 3.19 -4.61
C ARG A 19 3.40 3.42 -5.29
N GLY A 20 4.48 2.80 -4.81
CA GLY A 20 5.87 3.20 -5.02
C GLY A 20 6.18 3.88 -6.35
N THR A 21 6.48 3.11 -7.38
CA THR A 21 6.90 3.63 -8.70
C THR A 21 5.83 4.49 -9.37
N LEU A 22 4.54 4.24 -9.08
CA LEU A 22 3.41 5.02 -9.62
C LEU A 22 3.37 6.43 -9.02
N TYR A 23 3.66 6.58 -7.72
CA TYR A 23 3.71 7.86 -7.03
C TYR A 23 4.86 8.72 -7.57
N LEU A 24 6.06 8.15 -7.70
CA LEU A 24 7.21 8.85 -8.27
C LEU A 24 6.95 9.28 -9.73
N SER A 25 6.31 8.41 -10.52
CA SER A 25 5.94 8.71 -11.91
C SER A 25 4.89 9.83 -11.99
N ALA A 26 3.89 9.82 -11.11
CA ALA A 26 2.88 10.88 -11.04
C ALA A 26 3.48 12.22 -10.62
N GLN A 27 4.32 12.21 -9.57
CA GLN A 27 4.97 13.41 -9.04
C GLN A 27 5.93 14.04 -10.07
N SER A 28 6.75 13.21 -10.73
CA SER A 28 7.66 13.68 -11.78
C SER A 28 6.90 14.31 -12.95
N ARG A 29 5.81 13.65 -13.40
CA ARG A 29 4.98 14.15 -14.50
C ARG A 29 4.23 15.43 -14.14
N GLN A 30 3.72 15.52 -12.91
CA GLN A 30 3.10 16.74 -12.41
C GLN A 30 4.08 17.91 -12.37
N SER A 31 5.27 17.72 -11.80
CA SER A 31 6.35 18.72 -11.76
C SER A 31 6.76 19.18 -13.17
N TYR A 32 6.84 18.26 -14.13
CA TYR A 32 7.11 18.60 -15.53
C TYR A 32 6.03 19.49 -16.14
N ILE A 33 4.75 19.15 -15.96
CA ILE A 33 3.61 19.93 -16.45
C ILE A 33 3.58 21.32 -15.81
N GLU A 34 3.79 21.41 -14.50
CA GLU A 34 3.82 22.68 -13.77
C GLU A 34 4.94 23.60 -14.26
N LYS A 35 6.10 23.04 -14.65
CA LYS A 35 7.24 23.81 -15.17
C LYS A 35 7.11 24.22 -16.65
N THR A 36 6.44 23.41 -17.46
CA THR A 36 6.47 23.54 -18.93
C THR A 36 5.13 23.95 -19.54
N GLY A 37 4.04 23.89 -18.78
CA GLY A 37 2.68 24.09 -19.30
C GLY A 37 2.18 22.95 -20.20
N ALA A 38 2.88 21.81 -20.22
CA ALA A 38 2.52 20.65 -21.05
C ALA A 38 1.13 20.11 -20.72
N GLU A 39 0.49 19.45 -21.70
CA GLU A 39 -0.82 18.84 -21.49
C GLU A 39 -0.81 17.74 -20.43
N ARG A 40 -1.91 17.66 -19.66
CA ARG A 40 -2.03 16.74 -18.53
C ARG A 40 -2.03 15.26 -18.93
N GLY A 41 -2.45 14.92 -20.15
CA GLY A 41 -2.51 13.55 -20.66
C GLY A 41 -3.16 12.58 -19.66
N ASN A 42 -2.49 11.46 -19.37
CA ASN A 42 -2.98 10.42 -18.44
C ASN A 42 -2.77 10.74 -16.94
N LEU A 43 -2.21 11.91 -16.60
CA LEU A 43 -1.93 12.27 -15.21
C LEU A 43 -3.20 12.23 -14.32
N PRO A 44 -4.37 12.75 -14.73
CA PRO A 44 -5.58 12.69 -13.90
C PRO A 44 -6.02 11.26 -13.59
N ARG A 45 -5.91 10.33 -14.57
CA ARG A 45 -6.23 8.91 -14.37
C ARG A 45 -5.25 8.26 -13.37
N LEU A 46 -3.97 8.57 -13.48
CA LEU A 46 -2.94 8.07 -12.57
C LEU A 46 -3.12 8.59 -11.13
N LEU A 47 -3.47 9.86 -10.97
CA LEU A 47 -3.76 10.45 -9.66
C LEU A 47 -5.01 9.81 -9.02
N ASN A 48 -6.07 9.60 -9.80
CA ASN A 48 -7.28 8.92 -9.33
C ASN A 48 -6.99 7.46 -8.92
N LEU A 49 -6.15 6.73 -9.68
CA LEU A 49 -5.69 5.40 -9.28
C LEU A 49 -4.97 5.44 -7.92
N LEU A 50 -4.03 6.36 -7.74
CA LEU A 50 -3.30 6.52 -6.48
C LEU A 50 -4.25 6.84 -5.32
N GLU A 51 -5.23 7.73 -5.53
CA GLU A 51 -6.23 8.09 -4.52
C GLU A 51 -7.10 6.88 -4.13
N ASN A 52 -7.58 6.12 -5.11
CA ASN A 52 -8.36 4.91 -4.87
C ASN A 52 -7.57 3.85 -4.10
N LEU A 53 -6.27 3.72 -4.36
CA LEU A 53 -5.37 2.87 -3.58
C LEU A 53 -5.20 3.37 -2.13
N ASP A 54 -5.26 4.69 -1.85
CA ASP A 54 -5.20 5.18 -0.45
C ASP A 54 -6.41 4.74 0.35
N LYS A 55 -7.59 4.91 -0.26
CA LYS A 55 -8.88 4.72 0.40
C LYS A 55 -9.04 3.28 0.90
N ILE A 56 -8.29 2.32 0.33
CA ILE A 56 -8.22 0.96 0.84
C ILE A 56 -7.78 0.96 2.30
N PHE A 57 -6.76 1.75 2.65
CA PHE A 57 -6.13 1.73 3.98
C PHE A 57 -6.87 2.52 5.05
N ASP A 58 -7.81 3.39 4.68
CA ASP A 58 -8.56 4.19 5.67
C ASP A 58 -9.48 3.34 6.55
N THR A 59 -9.87 2.16 6.06
CA THR A 59 -10.76 1.23 6.76
C THR A 59 -10.05 0.01 7.36
N VAL A 60 -8.72 -0.05 7.25
CA VAL A 60 -7.92 -1.20 7.71
C VAL A 60 -7.34 -0.90 9.08
N ASN A 61 -7.59 -1.79 10.04
CA ASN A 61 -7.04 -1.64 11.39
C ASN A 61 -5.51 -1.82 11.41
N THR A 62 -4.89 -1.26 12.45
CA THR A 62 -3.43 -1.24 12.62
C THR A 62 -2.82 -2.64 12.60
N ASP A 63 -3.47 -3.65 13.18
CA ASP A 63 -2.97 -5.02 13.20
C ASP A 63 -2.86 -5.61 11.80
N SER A 64 -3.89 -5.43 10.97
CA SER A 64 -3.87 -5.89 9.58
C SER A 64 -2.81 -5.14 8.77
N ILE A 65 -2.62 -3.84 9.02
CA ILE A 65 -1.53 -3.06 8.40
C ILE A 65 -0.16 -3.62 8.80
N ALA A 66 0.04 -3.96 10.07
CA ALA A 66 1.30 -4.52 10.55
C ALA A 66 1.62 -5.88 9.91
N VAL A 67 0.62 -6.76 9.79
CA VAL A 67 0.77 -8.05 9.11
C VAL A 67 1.04 -7.85 7.60
N LEU A 68 0.40 -6.87 6.97
CA LEU A 68 0.69 -6.50 5.58
C LEU A 68 2.13 -6.04 5.40
N CYS A 69 2.66 -5.21 6.31
CA CYS A 69 4.05 -4.76 6.26
C CYS A 69 5.01 -5.97 6.35
N LEU A 70 4.80 -6.87 7.31
CA LEU A 70 5.62 -8.08 7.46
C LEU A 70 5.62 -8.94 6.19
N ARG A 71 4.45 -9.14 5.57
CA ARG A 71 4.30 -10.03 4.41
C ARG A 71 4.82 -9.44 3.11
N TYR A 72 4.61 -8.14 2.89
CA TYR A 72 4.80 -7.54 1.58
C TYR A 72 5.96 -6.55 1.52
N VAL A 73 6.30 -5.91 2.63
CA VAL A 73 7.41 -4.95 2.67
C VAL A 73 8.71 -5.65 3.11
N GLU A 74 8.66 -6.49 4.14
CA GLU A 74 9.82 -7.30 4.59
C GLU A 74 9.90 -8.65 3.89
N LEU A 75 8.92 -8.96 3.04
CA LEU A 75 8.88 -10.18 2.23
C LEU A 75 8.94 -11.46 3.07
N LEU A 76 8.51 -11.41 4.35
CA LEU A 76 8.48 -12.60 5.20
C LEU A 76 7.48 -13.61 4.64
N SER A 77 7.85 -14.88 4.62
CA SER A 77 6.94 -15.99 4.37
C SER A 77 5.80 -16.04 5.40
N VAL A 78 4.73 -16.80 5.10
CA VAL A 78 3.64 -17.01 6.07
C VAL A 78 4.20 -17.64 7.33
N ALA A 79 5.07 -18.65 7.21
CA ALA A 79 5.68 -19.34 8.34
C ALA A 79 6.52 -18.40 9.23
N GLU A 80 7.33 -17.52 8.65
CA GLU A 80 8.10 -16.52 9.41
C GLU A 80 7.18 -15.50 10.09
N THR A 81 6.10 -15.10 9.40
CA THR A 81 5.09 -14.20 9.97
C THR A 81 4.37 -14.85 11.15
N THR A 82 4.02 -16.13 11.06
CA THR A 82 3.45 -16.93 12.16
C THR A 82 4.40 -16.94 13.35
N LYS A 83 5.69 -17.25 13.13
CA LYS A 83 6.72 -17.26 14.18
C LYS A 83 6.86 -15.90 14.87
N ARG A 84 6.78 -14.82 14.10
CA ARG A 84 7.01 -13.46 14.62
C ARG A 84 5.81 -12.84 15.33
N THR A 85 4.59 -13.27 14.97
CA THR A 85 3.34 -12.66 15.46
C THR A 85 2.53 -13.57 16.39
N GLY A 86 2.81 -14.88 16.41
CA GLY A 86 1.99 -15.88 17.08
C GLY A 86 0.65 -16.17 16.40
N LEU A 87 0.34 -15.50 15.29
CA LEU A 87 -0.90 -15.71 14.54
C LEU A 87 -0.83 -16.99 13.71
N LEU A 88 -1.95 -17.69 13.59
CA LEU A 88 -2.08 -18.84 12.70
C LEU A 88 -2.12 -18.40 11.23
N ALA A 89 -1.70 -19.29 10.33
CA ALA A 89 -1.62 -19.00 8.89
C ALA A 89 -2.94 -18.48 8.30
N TYR A 90 -4.09 -19.05 8.70
CA TYR A 90 -5.39 -18.59 8.21
C TYR A 90 -5.73 -17.16 8.70
N GLN A 91 -5.28 -16.77 9.89
CA GLN A 91 -5.49 -15.42 10.43
C GLN A 91 -4.66 -14.39 9.66
N ILE A 92 -3.42 -14.75 9.28
CA ILE A 92 -2.57 -13.94 8.42
C ILE A 92 -3.23 -13.74 7.05
N THR A 93 -3.75 -14.81 6.45
CA THR A 93 -4.48 -14.74 5.17
C THR A 93 -5.74 -13.91 5.28
N ALA A 94 -6.51 -14.03 6.36
CA ALA A 94 -7.72 -13.23 6.56
C ALA A 94 -7.41 -11.72 6.71
N LYS A 95 -6.35 -11.38 7.46
CA LYS A 95 -5.92 -9.99 7.70
C LYS A 95 -5.36 -9.32 6.43
N THR A 96 -4.70 -10.08 5.56
CA THR A 96 -4.06 -9.54 4.34
C THR A 96 -4.94 -9.67 3.09
N GLY A 97 -5.69 -10.75 2.96
CA GLY A 97 -6.36 -11.14 1.73
C GLY A 97 -7.42 -10.14 1.25
N LYS A 98 -8.23 -9.59 2.16
CA LYS A 98 -9.27 -8.60 1.80
C LYS A 98 -8.66 -7.32 1.20
N VAL A 99 -7.54 -6.87 1.77
CA VAL A 99 -6.84 -5.66 1.32
C VAL A 99 -6.19 -5.91 -0.04
N MET A 100 -5.50 -7.03 -0.20
CA MET A 100 -4.83 -7.38 -1.46
C MET A 100 -5.83 -7.64 -2.60
N LYS A 101 -6.99 -8.24 -2.30
CA LYS A 101 -8.06 -8.43 -3.29
C LYS A 101 -8.57 -7.08 -3.81
N LYS A 102 -8.90 -6.15 -2.90
CA LYS A 102 -9.35 -4.80 -3.29
C LYS A 102 -8.28 -4.03 -4.07
N ALA A 103 -7.01 -4.13 -3.69
CA ALA A 103 -5.92 -3.50 -4.41
C ALA A 103 -5.81 -4.02 -5.85
N LYS A 104 -5.90 -5.35 -6.04
CA LYS A 104 -5.91 -5.96 -7.38
C LYS A 104 -7.11 -5.51 -8.21
N GLU A 105 -8.31 -5.45 -7.63
CA GLU A 105 -9.52 -4.98 -8.32
C GLU A 105 -9.42 -3.52 -8.77
N ILE A 106 -8.80 -2.66 -7.97
CA ILE A 106 -8.58 -1.25 -8.32
C ILE A 106 -7.55 -1.15 -9.45
N ILE A 107 -6.44 -1.89 -9.36
CA ILE A 107 -5.40 -1.91 -10.40
C ILE A 107 -5.93 -2.47 -11.73
N SER A 108 -6.76 -3.52 -11.70
CA SER A 108 -7.30 -4.15 -12.93
C SER A 108 -8.31 -3.27 -13.68
N LYS A 109 -8.94 -2.31 -12.99
CA LYS A 109 -9.91 -1.37 -13.58
C LYS A 109 -9.25 -0.08 -14.05
N ALA A 110 -7.97 0.11 -13.75
CA ALA A 110 -7.21 1.32 -14.01
C ALA A 110 -6.49 1.30 -15.35
#